data_AF-A0A2M7CVZ1-F1
#
_entry.id   AF-A0A2M7CVZ1-F1
#
_cell.length_a   1.000
_cell.length_b   1.000
_cell.length_c   1.000
_cell.angle_alpha   90.00
_cell.angle_beta   90.00
_cell.angle_gamma   90.00
#
_symmetry.space_group_name_H-M   'P 1'
#
loop_
_entity.id
_entity.type
_entity.pdbx_description
1 polymer ?
#
loop_
_entity_poly.entity_id
_entity_poly.type
_entity_poly.pdbx_seq_one_letter_code
_entity_poly.pdbx_strand_id
1 'polypeptide(L)'
;GGAMNITLSTIVTLNGPGVYIFRPGDALNTGDNSNVVLANGACASDVFWAPVAATTLGANASLSPTPTFAGNILDAAGITVGHFNHLSGRLLAFGGTVTTDANTITVPTCAGVNSITVVKNTIGADGSFDFSSSTLTPATFTITTTGNTGSQIFRPLNVPAIYDVTETVPAGWNLTSATCSDGSPVNAIDLGADEAVTCTFTNTEIGAGTASITIIKNTIGGDGSFAFTGNLGAFNINTVTGTGMQAFTGLPAGSYNVAETIPLGWVLTNASCDNGNTPNNITLATGASVTCTFSNRLGPPAAVPGLGRAGMLILLLAMLLLTAVYRQYRVSAQRRG
;
A
#
# COMPACT_ATOMS: atom_id res chain seq x y z
N GLY A 1 -5.11 -27.42 48.06
CA GLY A 1 -6.23 -26.67 47.49
C GLY A 1 -7.51 -27.42 47.83
N GLY A 2 -8.62 -26.72 48.00
CA GLY A 2 -9.91 -27.36 48.30
C GLY A 2 -10.74 -27.58 47.04
N ALA A 3 -11.82 -28.34 47.20
CA ALA A 3 -12.82 -28.53 46.16
C ALA A 3 -13.50 -27.19 45.81
N MET A 4 -13.85 -27.03 44.54
CA MET A 4 -14.70 -25.93 44.08
C MET A 4 -16.13 -26.44 43.95
N ASN A 5 -17.04 -25.80 44.68
CA ASN A 5 -18.44 -26.20 44.72
C ASN A 5 -19.32 -25.04 44.25
N ILE A 6 -20.16 -25.31 43.26
CA ILE A 6 -21.31 -24.46 42.91
C ILE A 6 -22.52 -25.10 43.58
N THR A 7 -23.10 -24.46 44.58
CA THR A 7 -24.14 -25.10 45.42
C THR A 7 -25.48 -25.24 44.68
N LEU A 8 -26.36 -26.09 45.22
CA LEU A 8 -27.71 -26.35 44.69
C LEU A 8 -28.45 -25.07 44.29
N SER A 9 -29.03 -25.06 43.09
CA SER A 9 -29.86 -23.97 42.55
C SER A 9 -29.19 -22.58 42.54
N THR A 10 -27.85 -22.51 42.54
CA THR A 10 -27.12 -21.23 42.45
C THR A 10 -26.68 -20.90 41.04
N ILE A 11 -26.49 -19.60 40.77
CA ILE A 11 -26.05 -19.08 39.48
C ILE A 11 -24.68 -18.42 39.64
N VAL A 12 -23.73 -18.84 38.80
CA VAL A 12 -22.44 -18.17 38.60
C VAL A 12 -22.47 -17.48 37.24
N THR A 13 -22.22 -16.17 37.22
CA THR A 13 -22.17 -15.38 35.98
C THR A 13 -20.73 -15.02 35.64
N LEU A 14 -20.25 -15.46 34.47
CA LEU A 14 -18.98 -15.02 33.90
C LEU A 14 -19.26 -13.82 32.98
N ASN A 15 -18.66 -12.68 33.29
CA ASN A 15 -19.05 -11.39 32.72
C ASN A 15 -17.84 -10.68 32.10
N GLY A 16 -17.95 -10.35 30.81
CA GLY A 16 -16.93 -9.65 30.04
C GLY A 16 -16.19 -10.55 29.04
N PRO A 17 -15.63 -9.98 27.96
CA PRO A 17 -14.79 -10.74 27.05
C PRO A 17 -13.47 -11.13 27.74
N GLY A 18 -12.95 -12.31 27.41
CA GLY A 18 -11.65 -12.76 27.89
C GLY A 18 -11.65 -14.21 28.36
N VAL A 19 -10.49 -14.64 28.87
CA VAL A 19 -10.23 -16.02 29.28
C VAL A 19 -10.49 -16.21 30.77
N TYR A 20 -11.29 -17.21 31.11
CA TYR A 20 -11.59 -17.63 32.47
C TYR A 20 -10.93 -18.98 32.75
N ILE A 21 -10.11 -19.07 33.81
CA ILE A 21 -9.42 -20.31 34.18
C ILE A 21 -9.69 -20.61 35.65
N PHE A 22 -10.31 -21.76 35.90
CA PHE A 22 -10.62 -22.29 37.23
C PHE A 22 -9.79 -23.54 37.49
N ARG A 23 -8.92 -23.50 38.52
CA ARG A 23 -7.99 -24.58 38.87
C ARG A 23 -8.13 -24.99 40.34
N PRO A 24 -9.23 -25.65 40.74
CA PRO A 24 -9.32 -26.16 42.10
C PRO A 24 -8.27 -27.23 42.35
N GLY A 25 -7.78 -27.31 43.58
CA GLY A 25 -6.77 -28.30 43.97
C GLY A 25 -7.34 -29.68 44.28
N ASP A 26 -8.64 -29.86 44.03
CA ASP A 26 -9.45 -31.04 44.32
C ASP A 26 -10.64 -31.03 43.31
N ALA A 27 -11.73 -31.74 43.61
CA ALA A 27 -12.89 -31.89 42.76
C ALA A 27 -13.57 -30.57 42.37
N LEU A 28 -14.23 -30.59 41.20
CA LEU A 28 -15.24 -29.61 40.80
C LEU A 28 -16.62 -30.25 40.96
N ASN A 29 -17.46 -29.71 41.84
CA ASN A 29 -18.82 -30.19 42.01
C ASN A 29 -19.84 -29.08 41.77
N THR A 30 -20.91 -29.39 41.06
CA THR A 30 -22.08 -28.51 40.98
C THR A 30 -23.30 -29.23 41.57
N GLY A 31 -24.10 -28.51 42.35
CA GLY A 31 -25.37 -29.02 42.87
C GLY A 31 -26.43 -29.04 41.79
N ASP A 32 -27.51 -29.80 42.01
CA ASP A 32 -28.61 -29.87 41.04
C ASP A 32 -29.19 -28.48 40.74
N ASN A 33 -29.63 -28.30 39.49
CA ASN A 33 -30.22 -27.06 38.98
C ASN A 33 -29.33 -25.81 39.14
N SER A 34 -28.03 -25.98 39.38
CA SER A 34 -27.08 -24.87 39.35
C SER A 34 -26.76 -24.46 37.92
N ASN A 35 -26.41 -23.19 37.73
CA ASN A 35 -26.09 -22.64 36.43
C ASN A 35 -24.74 -21.92 36.40
N VAL A 36 -24.00 -22.11 35.32
CA VAL A 36 -22.90 -21.24 34.90
C VAL A 36 -23.33 -20.52 33.63
N VAL A 37 -23.58 -19.22 33.74
CA VAL A 37 -24.08 -18.39 32.64
C VAL A 37 -23.02 -17.40 32.19
N LEU A 38 -23.05 -17.04 30.91
CA LEU A 38 -22.13 -16.08 30.29
C LEU A 38 -22.86 -14.77 30.02
N ALA A 39 -22.18 -13.65 30.24
CA ALA A 39 -22.72 -12.31 30.03
C ALA A 39 -21.68 -11.36 29.41
N ASN A 40 -22.17 -10.29 28.77
CA ASN A 40 -21.37 -9.17 28.27
C ASN A 40 -20.13 -9.58 27.45
N GLY A 41 -20.30 -10.55 26.52
CA GLY A 41 -19.24 -10.98 25.62
C GLY A 41 -18.32 -12.10 26.14
N ALA A 42 -18.59 -12.66 27.32
CA ALA A 42 -17.92 -13.89 27.76
C ALA A 42 -18.27 -15.06 26.82
N CYS A 43 -17.28 -15.89 26.49
CA CYS A 43 -17.50 -17.06 25.64
C CYS A 43 -17.09 -18.38 26.31
N ALA A 44 -17.91 -19.43 26.13
CA ALA A 44 -17.64 -20.78 26.60
C ALA A 44 -16.34 -21.39 26.04
N SER A 45 -15.87 -21.05 24.83
CA SER A 45 -14.56 -21.55 24.38
C SER A 45 -13.40 -20.96 25.16
N ASP A 46 -13.58 -19.81 25.79
CA ASP A 46 -12.57 -19.13 26.61
C ASP A 46 -12.70 -19.45 28.11
N VAL A 47 -13.60 -20.36 28.49
CA VAL A 47 -13.77 -20.81 29.87
C VAL A 47 -13.15 -22.19 30.04
N PHE A 48 -12.26 -22.33 31.03
CA PHE A 48 -11.52 -23.55 31.30
C PHE A 48 -11.65 -23.97 32.76
N TRP A 49 -12.02 -25.23 32.96
CA TRP A 49 -12.13 -25.88 34.26
C TRP A 49 -11.11 -27.00 34.32
N ALA A 50 -10.14 -26.92 35.22
CA ALA A 50 -9.06 -27.91 35.35
C ALA A 50 -8.89 -28.36 36.81
N PRO A 51 -9.82 -29.19 37.32
CA PRO A 51 -9.72 -29.78 38.65
C PRO A 51 -8.64 -30.87 38.70
N VAL A 52 -8.24 -31.21 39.93
CA VAL A 52 -7.25 -32.29 40.18
C VAL A 52 -7.92 -33.62 40.51
N ALA A 53 -9.12 -33.58 41.08
CA ALA A 53 -9.95 -34.75 41.32
C ALA A 53 -11.23 -34.68 40.50
N ALA A 54 -12.04 -35.74 40.55
CA ALA A 54 -13.15 -35.96 39.63
C ALA A 54 -14.16 -34.79 39.62
N THR A 55 -14.70 -34.52 38.44
CA THR A 55 -15.75 -33.52 38.23
C THR A 55 -17.13 -34.18 38.32
N THR A 56 -18.04 -33.55 39.08
CA THR A 56 -19.47 -33.90 39.10
C THR A 56 -20.31 -32.68 38.76
N LEU A 57 -21.02 -32.71 37.64
CA LEU A 57 -22.04 -31.71 37.31
C LEU A 57 -23.41 -32.20 37.79
N GLY A 58 -24.10 -31.39 38.57
CA GLY A 58 -25.45 -31.67 39.08
C GLY A 58 -26.49 -31.86 37.98
N ALA A 59 -27.55 -32.58 38.31
CA ALA A 59 -28.67 -32.84 37.42
C ALA A 59 -29.59 -31.62 37.29
N ASN A 60 -30.32 -31.51 36.18
CA ASN A 60 -31.41 -30.58 36.02
C ASN A 60 -32.74 -31.29 36.23
N ALA A 61 -33.72 -30.61 36.84
CA ALA A 61 -35.06 -31.13 37.05
C ALA A 61 -35.81 -31.43 35.73
N SER A 62 -35.41 -30.77 34.65
CA SER A 62 -35.95 -30.97 33.30
C SER A 62 -34.91 -30.61 32.24
N LEU A 63 -35.13 -31.08 31.00
CA LEU A 63 -34.37 -30.60 29.84
C LEU A 63 -34.45 -29.06 29.75
N SER A 64 -33.30 -28.42 29.58
CA SER A 64 -33.19 -26.97 29.43
C SER A 64 -32.94 -26.59 27.96
N PRO A 65 -33.71 -25.64 27.38
CA PRO A 65 -33.47 -25.17 26.02
C PRO A 65 -32.18 -24.33 25.90
N THR A 66 -31.68 -23.80 27.01
CA THR A 66 -30.43 -23.04 27.08
C THR A 66 -29.37 -23.79 27.90
N PRO A 67 -28.08 -23.62 27.61
CA PRO A 67 -27.01 -24.22 28.41
C PRO A 67 -27.12 -23.83 29.89
N THR A 68 -26.99 -24.81 30.77
CA THR A 68 -26.91 -24.64 32.23
C THR A 68 -25.47 -24.69 32.73
N PHE A 69 -24.52 -25.17 31.92
CA PHE A 69 -23.10 -25.09 32.22
C PHE A 69 -22.30 -24.59 31.01
N ALA A 70 -21.29 -23.77 31.25
CA ALA A 70 -20.43 -23.20 30.21
C ALA A 70 -18.95 -23.49 30.46
N GLY A 71 -18.24 -23.95 29.43
CA GLY A 71 -16.79 -24.06 29.42
C GLY A 71 -16.23 -25.44 29.10
N ASN A 72 -14.91 -25.51 29.00
CA ASN A 72 -14.16 -26.70 28.67
C ASN A 72 -13.62 -27.33 29.96
N ILE A 73 -14.01 -28.56 30.26
CA ILE A 73 -13.56 -29.31 31.44
C ILE A 73 -12.39 -30.21 31.01
N LEU A 74 -11.25 -30.06 31.67
CA LEU A 74 -10.04 -30.86 31.49
C LEU A 74 -9.76 -31.62 32.79
N ASP A 75 -10.02 -32.92 32.81
CA ASP A 75 -10.01 -33.70 34.05
C ASP A 75 -9.33 -35.07 33.85
N ALA A 76 -8.35 -35.39 34.70
CA ALA A 76 -7.68 -36.68 34.66
C ALA A 76 -8.40 -37.79 35.44
N ALA A 77 -9.19 -37.42 36.44
CA ALA A 77 -9.85 -38.34 37.37
C ALA A 77 -11.22 -38.81 36.87
N GLY A 78 -11.81 -38.10 35.90
CA GLY A 78 -13.08 -38.46 35.25
C GLY A 78 -14.17 -37.42 35.49
N ILE A 79 -15.18 -37.45 34.63
CA ILE A 79 -16.25 -36.44 34.60
C ILE A 79 -17.60 -37.16 34.65
N THR A 80 -18.45 -36.81 35.60
CA THR A 80 -19.83 -37.29 35.69
C THR A 80 -20.79 -36.14 35.44
N VAL A 81 -21.72 -36.32 34.51
CA VAL A 81 -22.71 -35.32 34.14
C VAL A 81 -24.10 -35.83 34.54
N GLY A 82 -24.74 -35.14 35.49
CA GLY A 82 -26.07 -35.49 35.99
C GLY A 82 -27.17 -35.38 34.93
N HIS A 83 -28.29 -36.08 35.15
CA HIS A 83 -29.44 -36.13 34.24
C HIS A 83 -29.88 -34.73 33.75
N PHE A 84 -30.20 -34.59 32.46
CA PHE A 84 -30.66 -33.35 31.83
C PHE A 84 -29.73 -32.12 31.92
N ASN A 85 -28.51 -32.27 32.43
CA ASN A 85 -27.53 -31.19 32.34
C ASN A 85 -27.30 -30.81 30.86
N HIS A 86 -27.26 -29.50 30.58
CA HIS A 86 -27.02 -28.95 29.25
C HIS A 86 -25.71 -28.15 29.27
N LEU A 87 -24.68 -28.67 28.63
CA LEU A 87 -23.35 -28.08 28.58
C LEU A 87 -23.10 -27.40 27.22
N SER A 88 -22.65 -26.14 27.24
CA SER A 88 -21.99 -25.49 26.11
C SER A 88 -20.49 -25.46 26.36
N GLY A 89 -19.75 -26.32 25.68
CA GLY A 89 -18.37 -26.58 26.08
C GLY A 89 -17.79 -27.89 25.54
N ARG A 90 -16.79 -28.40 26.27
CA ARG A 90 -16.10 -29.66 25.96
C ARG A 90 -15.86 -30.45 27.24
N LEU A 91 -16.01 -31.78 27.18
CA LEU A 91 -15.66 -32.70 28.25
C LEU A 91 -14.42 -33.48 27.83
N LEU A 92 -13.27 -33.16 28.42
CA LEU A 92 -11.96 -33.71 28.06
C LEU A 92 -11.40 -34.50 29.24
N ALA A 93 -11.77 -35.78 29.32
CA ALA A 93 -11.20 -36.68 30.31
C ALA A 93 -9.91 -37.34 29.79
N PHE A 94 -8.81 -37.28 30.56
CA PHE A 94 -7.54 -37.92 30.21
C PHE A 94 -7.04 -38.82 31.35
N GLY A 95 -7.43 -40.10 31.31
CA GLY A 95 -7.11 -41.08 32.35
C GLY A 95 -8.32 -41.53 33.17
N GLY A 96 -9.42 -40.77 33.13
CA GLY A 96 -10.73 -41.14 33.65
C GLY A 96 -11.76 -41.33 32.52
N THR A 97 -13.01 -41.63 32.90
CA THR A 97 -14.14 -41.74 31.96
C THR A 97 -15.01 -40.50 31.99
N VAL A 98 -15.69 -40.22 30.87
CA VAL A 98 -16.84 -39.30 30.84
C VAL A 98 -18.10 -40.14 30.96
N THR A 99 -18.88 -39.90 32.01
CA THR A 99 -20.16 -40.55 32.27
C THR A 99 -21.28 -39.53 32.03
N THR A 100 -22.20 -39.86 31.13
CA THR A 100 -23.33 -39.03 30.76
C THR A 100 -24.64 -39.78 30.96
N ASP A 101 -25.73 -39.03 30.93
CA ASP A 101 -27.10 -39.50 30.92
C ASP A 101 -27.84 -38.82 29.73
N ALA A 102 -29.13 -38.48 29.87
CA ALA A 102 -29.91 -37.68 28.92
C ALA A 102 -29.44 -36.21 28.86
N ASN A 103 -28.18 -36.00 28.47
CA ASN A 103 -27.54 -34.68 28.41
C ASN A 103 -27.54 -34.10 26.99
N THR A 104 -27.49 -32.77 26.93
CA THR A 104 -27.17 -32.04 25.70
C THR A 104 -25.77 -31.45 25.85
N ILE A 105 -24.86 -31.81 24.95
CA ILE A 105 -23.49 -31.27 24.91
C ILE A 105 -23.30 -30.57 23.57
N THR A 106 -23.20 -29.25 23.62
CA THR A 106 -23.08 -28.38 22.46
C THR A 106 -21.65 -27.86 22.36
N VAL A 107 -21.01 -28.03 21.20
CA VAL A 107 -19.71 -27.42 20.93
C VAL A 107 -19.89 -25.91 21.00
N PRO A 108 -19.09 -25.19 21.81
CA PRO A 108 -19.28 -23.77 21.98
C PRO A 108 -18.93 -23.05 20.68
N THR A 109 -19.93 -22.41 20.09
CA THR A 109 -19.75 -21.35 19.09
C THR A 109 -19.58 -20.07 19.87
N CYS A 110 -18.33 -19.65 20.05
CA CYS A 110 -18.12 -18.24 20.34
C CYS A 110 -18.52 -17.48 19.10
N ALA A 111 -19.20 -16.34 19.29
CA ALA A 111 -18.96 -15.17 18.46
C ALA A 111 -17.45 -15.11 18.19
N GLY A 112 -16.99 -15.67 17.07
CA GLY A 112 -15.70 -15.27 16.51
C GLY A 112 -15.80 -13.76 16.49
N VAL A 113 -14.89 -13.04 17.15
CA VAL A 113 -15.04 -11.59 17.41
C VAL A 113 -15.46 -10.91 16.12
N ASN A 114 -16.78 -10.68 15.94
CA ASN A 114 -17.30 -10.34 14.63
C ASN A 114 -16.64 -9.03 14.28
N SER A 115 -15.93 -9.03 13.16
CA SER A 115 -15.00 -7.94 12.90
C SER A 115 -15.02 -7.54 11.46
N ILE A 116 -14.92 -6.24 11.29
CA ILE A 116 -14.61 -5.63 10.00
C ILE A 116 -13.24 -4.98 10.17
N THR A 117 -12.29 -5.41 9.36
CA THR A 117 -10.99 -4.75 9.23
C THR A 117 -11.01 -3.91 7.96
N VAL A 118 -10.84 -2.61 8.11
CA VAL A 118 -10.67 -1.69 6.98
C VAL A 118 -9.17 -1.56 6.74
N VAL A 119 -8.72 -1.99 5.57
CA VAL A 119 -7.33 -1.88 5.12
C VAL A 119 -7.25 -0.78 4.08
N LYS A 120 -6.30 0.13 4.28
CA LYS A 120 -5.93 1.15 3.31
C LYS A 120 -4.61 0.77 2.66
N ASN A 121 -4.61 0.63 1.34
CA ASN A 121 -3.40 0.50 0.54
C ASN A 121 -3.20 1.75 -0.32
N THR A 122 -1.95 2.07 -0.59
CA THR A 122 -1.57 3.14 -1.52
C THR A 122 -0.60 2.68 -2.59
N ILE A 123 -0.58 3.39 -3.72
CA ILE A 123 0.41 3.24 -4.78
C ILE A 123 0.99 4.64 -5.04
N GLY A 124 2.32 4.77 -4.93
CA GLY A 124 3.06 6.02 -5.13
C GLY A 124 3.75 6.50 -3.86
N ALA A 125 2.98 6.75 -2.80
CA ALA A 125 3.47 7.26 -1.53
C ALA A 125 2.61 6.82 -0.35
N ASP A 126 3.04 7.15 0.86
CA ASP A 126 2.20 7.09 2.05
C ASP A 126 1.26 8.31 2.13
N GLY A 127 0.12 8.15 2.80
CA GLY A 127 -0.87 9.21 2.96
C GLY A 127 -1.80 9.00 4.14
N SER A 128 -2.70 9.96 4.37
CA SER A 128 -3.75 9.90 5.38
C SER A 128 -5.11 9.98 4.69
N PHE A 129 -5.98 9.02 4.99
CA PHE A 129 -7.26 8.84 4.30
C PHE A 129 -8.38 8.80 5.31
N ASP A 130 -9.37 9.67 5.11
CA ASP A 130 -10.53 9.78 5.99
C ASP A 130 -11.65 8.85 5.52
N PHE A 131 -12.25 8.17 6.48
CA PHE A 131 -13.35 7.24 6.28
C PHE A 131 -14.55 7.64 7.14
N SER A 132 -15.73 7.26 6.65
CA SER A 132 -16.99 7.40 7.38
C SER A 132 -17.82 6.13 7.27
N SER A 133 -18.69 5.95 8.25
CA SER A 133 -19.64 4.85 8.35
C SER A 133 -20.88 5.31 9.12
N SER A 134 -22.05 4.84 8.70
CA SER A 134 -23.30 5.04 9.45
C SER A 134 -23.58 3.93 10.47
N THR A 135 -22.87 2.81 10.37
CA THR A 135 -23.12 1.56 11.12
C THR A 135 -21.98 1.16 12.04
N LEU A 136 -20.76 1.68 11.83
CA LEU A 136 -19.60 1.45 12.69
C LEU A 136 -19.43 2.56 13.74
N THR A 137 -18.76 2.23 14.83
CA THR A 137 -18.35 3.18 15.87
C THR A 137 -16.85 3.08 16.10
N PRO A 138 -16.09 4.19 16.02
CA PRO A 138 -16.54 5.55 15.69
C PRO A 138 -17.06 5.67 14.23
N ALA A 139 -18.01 6.58 14.02
CA ALA A 139 -18.64 6.82 12.71
C ALA A 139 -17.70 7.51 11.71
N THR A 140 -16.64 8.14 12.18
CA THR A 140 -15.56 8.70 11.36
C THR A 140 -14.22 8.26 11.92
N PHE A 141 -13.28 8.01 11.04
CA PHE A 141 -11.94 7.58 11.40
C PHE A 141 -10.96 7.86 10.26
N THR A 142 -9.67 7.87 10.58
CA THR A 142 -8.60 8.16 9.63
C THR A 142 -7.60 7.01 9.67
N ILE A 143 -7.20 6.52 8.50
CA ILE A 143 -6.13 5.54 8.35
C ILE A 143 -4.94 6.23 7.67
N THR A 144 -3.81 6.27 8.37
CA THR A 144 -2.52 6.69 7.81
C THR A 144 -1.76 5.44 7.37
N THR A 145 -1.20 5.46 6.16
CA THR A 145 -0.35 4.37 5.69
C THR A 145 1.10 4.56 6.09
N THR A 146 1.82 3.47 6.32
CA THR A 146 3.28 3.45 6.45
C THR A 146 3.79 2.26 5.67
N GLY A 147 4.68 2.49 4.70
CA GLY A 147 5.07 1.45 3.76
C GLY A 147 3.93 1.06 2.82
N ASN A 148 3.09 2.02 2.44
CA ASN A 148 1.95 1.91 1.54
C ASN A 148 0.76 1.08 2.05
N THR A 149 0.72 0.77 3.34
CA THR A 149 -0.44 0.09 3.95
C THR A 149 -0.74 0.63 5.35
N GLY A 150 -2.01 0.56 5.74
CA GLY A 150 -2.52 0.92 7.06
C GLY A 150 -3.84 0.19 7.30
N SER A 151 -4.27 0.07 8.56
CA SER A 151 -5.54 -0.60 8.86
C SER A 151 -6.18 -0.13 10.15
N GLN A 152 -7.50 -0.36 10.25
CA GLN A 152 -8.27 -0.22 11.47
C GLN A 152 -9.23 -1.40 11.61
N ILE A 153 -9.37 -1.91 12.83
CA ILE A 153 -10.24 -3.05 13.12
C ILE A 153 -11.39 -2.61 14.02
N PHE A 154 -12.61 -2.98 13.64
CA PHE A 154 -13.84 -2.79 14.41
C PHE A 154 -14.27 -4.13 14.97
N ARG A 155 -14.30 -4.24 16.30
CA ARG A 155 -14.78 -5.43 17.03
C ARG A 155 -15.08 -5.11 18.50
N PRO A 156 -15.97 -5.85 19.16
CA PRO A 156 -16.92 -6.79 18.56
C PRO A 156 -18.06 -6.06 17.84
N LEU A 157 -18.61 -6.68 16.80
CA LEU A 157 -19.77 -6.18 16.05
C LEU A 157 -21.02 -7.04 16.30
N ASN A 158 -22.19 -6.42 16.16
CA ASN A 158 -23.49 -7.07 16.28
C ASN A 158 -23.78 -7.88 15.01
N VAL A 159 -24.35 -9.06 15.15
CA VAL A 159 -24.62 -9.97 14.03
C VAL A 159 -25.94 -10.73 14.24
N PRO A 160 -26.66 -11.11 13.16
CA PRO A 160 -26.38 -10.72 11.77
C PRO A 160 -26.71 -9.23 11.54
N ALA A 161 -25.89 -8.53 10.76
CA ALA A 161 -26.12 -7.13 10.44
C ALA A 161 -25.41 -6.71 9.15
N ILE A 162 -25.91 -5.64 8.52
CA ILE A 162 -25.28 -5.02 7.36
C ILE A 162 -24.52 -3.77 7.82
N TYR A 163 -23.25 -3.68 7.43
CA TYR A 163 -22.36 -2.57 7.74
C TYR A 163 -21.97 -1.77 6.48
N ASP A 164 -21.42 -0.57 6.67
CA ASP A 164 -20.99 0.30 5.58
C ASP A 164 -19.67 1.00 5.91
N VAL A 165 -18.83 1.21 4.90
CA VAL A 165 -17.60 1.99 4.98
C VAL A 165 -17.46 2.80 3.69
N THR A 166 -17.27 4.10 3.82
CA THR A 166 -17.02 5.02 2.71
C THR A 166 -15.69 5.73 2.92
N GLU A 167 -14.85 5.80 1.88
CA GLU A 167 -13.62 6.60 1.88
C GLU A 167 -13.88 7.98 1.26
N THR A 168 -13.38 9.03 1.90
CA THR A 168 -13.28 10.36 1.28
C THR A 168 -11.91 10.47 0.60
N VAL A 169 -11.91 10.46 -0.73
CA VAL A 169 -10.67 10.48 -1.53
C VAL A 169 -9.99 11.85 -1.44
N PRO A 170 -8.74 11.94 -0.91
CA PRO A 170 -8.01 13.20 -0.83
C PRO A 170 -7.63 13.74 -2.21
N ALA A 171 -7.42 15.06 -2.32
CA ALA A 171 -6.86 15.66 -3.52
C ALA A 171 -5.48 15.07 -3.83
N GLY A 172 -5.18 14.84 -5.11
CA GLY A 172 -3.94 14.18 -5.53
C GLY A 172 -4.00 12.66 -5.51
N TRP A 173 -5.15 12.05 -5.21
CA TRP A 173 -5.34 10.60 -5.21
C TRP A 173 -6.57 10.18 -6.01
N ASN A 174 -6.54 8.95 -6.53
CA ASN A 174 -7.70 8.27 -7.10
C ASN A 174 -7.98 6.98 -6.32
N LEU A 175 -9.23 6.76 -5.89
CA LEU A 175 -9.66 5.46 -5.38
C LEU A 175 -9.78 4.48 -6.55
N THR A 176 -8.88 3.52 -6.59
CA THR A 176 -8.73 2.57 -7.70
C THR A 176 -9.36 1.21 -7.42
N SER A 177 -9.58 0.86 -6.15
CA SER A 177 -10.26 -0.38 -5.77
C SER A 177 -10.86 -0.26 -4.37
N ALA A 178 -12.02 -0.89 -4.14
CA ALA A 178 -12.66 -1.07 -2.85
C ALA A 178 -13.39 -2.43 -2.86
N THR A 179 -12.94 -3.39 -2.04
CA THR A 179 -13.45 -4.77 -2.05
C THR A 179 -13.43 -5.38 -0.66
N CYS A 180 -14.37 -6.26 -0.34
CA CYS A 180 -14.38 -7.04 0.89
C CYS A 180 -14.10 -8.53 0.64
N SER A 181 -13.49 -9.21 1.60
CA SER A 181 -13.02 -10.60 1.48
C SER A 181 -14.13 -11.64 1.33
N ASP A 182 -15.33 -11.32 1.80
CA ASP A 182 -16.57 -12.11 1.69
C ASP A 182 -17.32 -11.86 0.37
N GLY A 183 -16.85 -10.91 -0.44
CA GLY A 183 -17.48 -10.51 -1.70
C GLY A 183 -18.60 -9.48 -1.53
N SER A 184 -18.90 -9.04 -0.31
CA SER A 184 -19.87 -7.97 -0.06
C SER A 184 -19.36 -6.62 -0.61
N PRO A 185 -20.26 -5.73 -1.07
CA PRO A 185 -19.87 -4.38 -1.41
C PRO A 185 -19.56 -3.57 -0.15
N VAL A 186 -18.60 -2.65 -0.21
CA VAL A 186 -18.13 -1.88 0.96
C VAL A 186 -19.20 -1.00 1.62
N ASN A 187 -20.27 -0.66 0.90
CA ASN A 187 -21.41 0.11 1.42
C ASN A 187 -22.59 -0.77 1.90
N ALA A 188 -22.46 -2.10 1.84
CA ALA A 188 -23.43 -3.05 2.38
C ALA A 188 -22.74 -4.40 2.67
N ILE A 189 -21.87 -4.40 3.69
CA ILE A 189 -21.11 -5.54 4.18
C ILE A 189 -22.05 -6.42 5.00
N ASP A 190 -22.47 -7.57 4.46
CA ASP A 190 -23.31 -8.53 5.18
C ASP A 190 -22.44 -9.34 6.14
N LEU A 191 -22.52 -9.05 7.44
CA LEU A 191 -21.72 -9.70 8.47
C LEU A 191 -22.54 -10.76 9.21
N GLY A 192 -22.19 -12.01 8.97
CA GLY A 192 -22.73 -13.19 9.64
C GLY A 192 -22.14 -13.44 11.02
N ALA A 193 -22.72 -14.41 11.73
CA ALA A 193 -22.18 -14.86 13.01
C ALA A 193 -20.83 -15.55 12.83
N ASP A 194 -19.89 -15.24 13.73
CA ASP A 194 -18.53 -15.80 13.76
C ASP A 194 -17.68 -15.40 12.55
N GLU A 195 -18.01 -14.30 11.90
CA GLU A 195 -17.37 -13.84 10.67
C GLU A 195 -16.37 -12.69 10.91
N ALA A 196 -15.25 -12.76 10.18
CA ALA A 196 -14.29 -11.68 10.09
C ALA A 196 -14.12 -11.26 8.63
N VAL A 197 -14.56 -10.04 8.31
CA VAL A 197 -14.49 -9.47 6.97
C VAL A 197 -13.33 -8.46 6.90
N THR A 198 -12.53 -8.55 5.84
CA THR A 198 -11.50 -7.54 5.53
C THR A 198 -11.90 -6.78 4.29
N CYS A 199 -12.15 -5.48 4.42
CA CYS A 199 -12.43 -4.57 3.32
C CYS A 199 -11.18 -3.76 2.98
N THR A 200 -10.68 -3.89 1.76
CA THR A 200 -9.46 -3.25 1.28
C THR A 200 -9.79 -2.13 0.29
N PHE A 201 -9.31 -0.93 0.60
CA PHE A 201 -9.41 0.26 -0.25
C PHE A 201 -8.02 0.66 -0.76
N THR A 202 -7.85 0.75 -2.08
CA THR A 202 -6.56 1.09 -2.72
C THR A 202 -6.63 2.43 -3.42
N ASN A 203 -5.82 3.39 -2.98
CA ASN A 203 -5.67 4.68 -3.67
C ASN A 203 -4.35 4.74 -4.43
N THR A 204 -4.40 5.28 -5.65
CA THR A 204 -3.23 5.54 -6.47
C THR A 204 -3.01 7.04 -6.51
N GLU A 205 -1.82 7.51 -6.16
CA GLU A 205 -1.47 8.93 -6.24
C GLU A 205 -1.57 9.38 -7.71
N ILE A 206 -2.08 10.58 -7.96
CA ILE A 206 -2.15 11.13 -9.31
C ILE A 206 -0.72 11.37 -9.76
N GLY A 207 -0.30 10.64 -10.80
CA GLY A 207 1.09 10.62 -11.24
C GLY A 207 1.94 9.53 -10.60
N ALA A 208 1.38 8.67 -9.73
CA ALA A 208 2.06 7.46 -9.28
C ALA A 208 2.52 6.62 -10.48
N GLY A 209 3.80 6.27 -10.49
CA GLY A 209 4.42 5.55 -11.60
C GLY A 209 4.75 6.40 -12.83
N THR A 210 4.43 7.70 -12.83
CA THR A 210 5.00 8.62 -13.81
C THR A 210 6.42 9.00 -13.42
N ALA A 211 7.26 9.10 -14.43
CA ALA A 211 8.67 9.39 -14.31
C ALA A 211 8.94 10.88 -14.60
N SER A 212 10.17 11.32 -14.36
CA SER A 212 10.60 12.67 -14.67
C SER A 212 11.96 12.71 -15.36
N ILE A 213 12.13 13.70 -16.23
CA ILE A 213 13.42 14.04 -16.82
C ILE A 213 13.72 15.51 -16.51
N THR A 214 14.88 15.78 -15.94
CA THR A 214 15.37 17.14 -15.69
C THR A 214 16.57 17.42 -16.61
N ILE A 215 16.52 18.53 -17.34
CA ILE A 215 17.62 18.99 -18.19
C ILE A 215 18.30 20.16 -17.49
N ILE A 216 19.59 20.00 -17.18
CA ILE A 216 20.45 21.03 -16.61
C ILE A 216 21.37 21.55 -17.72
N LYS A 217 21.41 22.85 -17.90
CA LYS A 217 22.36 23.56 -18.78
C LYS A 217 23.39 24.28 -17.92
N ASN A 218 24.65 23.90 -18.06
CA ASN A 218 25.79 24.62 -17.49
C ASN A 218 26.57 25.36 -18.57
N THR A 219 27.11 26.52 -18.22
CA THR A 219 27.98 27.33 -19.07
C THR A 219 29.21 27.85 -18.35
N ILE A 220 30.34 27.91 -19.08
CA ILE A 220 31.59 28.53 -18.64
C ILE A 220 31.92 29.68 -19.59
N GLY A 221 32.25 30.85 -19.05
CA GLY A 221 32.67 32.03 -19.82
C GLY A 221 31.53 33.00 -20.17
N GLY A 222 30.30 32.73 -19.72
CA GLY A 222 29.17 33.63 -19.86
C GLY A 222 27.82 32.93 -19.66
N ASP A 223 26.75 33.70 -19.82
CA ASP A 223 25.39 33.20 -19.90
C ASP A 223 24.88 33.21 -21.35
N GLY A 224 23.87 32.39 -21.64
CA GLY A 224 23.31 32.28 -22.99
C GLY A 224 21.93 31.63 -23.01
N SER A 225 21.34 31.59 -24.21
CA SER A 225 20.10 30.85 -24.50
C SER A 225 20.44 29.65 -25.38
N PHE A 226 20.01 28.46 -24.95
CA PHE A 226 20.33 27.21 -25.60
C PHE A 226 19.04 26.50 -25.99
N ALA A 227 18.90 26.24 -27.29
CA ALA A 227 17.75 25.55 -27.85
C ALA A 227 17.95 24.04 -27.78
N PHE A 228 16.90 23.34 -27.36
CA PHE A 228 16.85 21.89 -27.26
C PHE A 228 15.73 21.34 -28.14
N THR A 229 15.98 20.17 -28.72
CA THR A 229 15.02 19.42 -29.54
C THR A 229 15.00 17.96 -29.12
N GLY A 230 13.95 17.23 -29.50
CA GLY A 230 13.79 15.82 -29.16
C GLY A 230 12.32 15.46 -28.99
N ASN A 231 12.06 14.27 -28.46
CA ASN A 231 10.70 13.78 -28.22
C ASN A 231 10.09 14.26 -26.88
N LEU A 232 10.84 15.04 -26.09
CA LEU A 232 10.31 15.88 -25.00
C LEU A 232 9.67 17.19 -25.51
N GLY A 233 9.72 17.45 -26.82
CA GLY A 233 9.34 18.72 -27.43
C GLY A 233 10.51 19.69 -27.57
N ALA A 234 10.29 20.79 -28.30
CA ALA A 234 11.27 21.85 -28.46
C ALA A 234 11.16 22.86 -27.31
N PHE A 235 12.29 23.25 -26.72
CA PHE A 235 12.35 24.19 -25.60
C PHE A 235 13.67 24.95 -25.58
N ASN A 236 13.76 26.00 -24.76
CA ASN A 236 14.99 26.77 -24.56
C ASN A 236 15.32 26.84 -23.07
N ILE A 237 16.59 26.71 -22.72
CA ILE A 237 17.08 27.01 -21.37
C ILE A 237 17.97 28.24 -21.44
N ASN A 238 17.63 29.26 -20.65
CA ASN A 238 18.49 30.41 -20.42
C ASN A 238 19.32 30.15 -19.17
N THR A 239 20.63 30.37 -19.25
CA THR A 239 21.48 30.31 -18.06
C THR A 239 21.54 31.68 -17.38
N VAL A 240 21.60 31.68 -16.06
CA VAL A 240 21.89 32.84 -15.22
C VAL A 240 22.97 32.42 -14.24
N THR A 241 24.06 33.19 -14.16
CA THR A 241 25.24 32.83 -13.34
C THR A 241 25.85 31.47 -13.70
N GLY A 242 25.75 31.07 -14.97
CA GLY A 242 26.37 29.85 -15.49
C GLY A 242 25.50 28.60 -15.43
N THR A 243 24.25 28.68 -14.97
CA THR A 243 23.34 27.52 -14.91
C THR A 243 21.90 27.87 -15.26
N GLY A 244 21.16 26.90 -15.80
CA GLY A 244 19.72 26.94 -16.02
C GLY A 244 19.16 25.53 -16.06
N MET A 245 17.85 25.36 -15.85
CA MET A 245 17.23 24.03 -15.89
C MET A 245 15.78 24.06 -16.40
N GLN A 246 15.32 22.91 -16.89
CA GLN A 246 13.92 22.63 -17.17
C GLN A 246 13.58 21.20 -16.77
N ALA A 247 12.47 21.03 -16.04
CA ALA A 247 11.97 19.73 -15.61
C ALA A 247 10.72 19.33 -16.40
N PHE A 248 10.64 18.04 -16.76
CA PHE A 248 9.50 17.40 -17.39
C PHE A 248 9.00 16.30 -16.44
N THR A 249 7.78 16.46 -15.93
CA THR A 249 7.14 15.52 -14.99
C THR A 249 5.95 14.85 -15.65
N GLY A 250 5.43 13.77 -15.04
CA GLY A 250 4.27 13.06 -15.60
C GLY A 250 4.61 12.23 -16.83
N LEU A 251 5.88 11.90 -17.05
CA LEU A 251 6.31 11.16 -18.23
C LEU A 251 5.98 9.66 -18.06
N PRO A 252 5.35 9.02 -19.05
CA PRO A 252 5.27 7.56 -19.10
C PRO A 252 6.66 6.91 -19.09
N ALA A 253 6.75 5.67 -18.64
CA ALA A 253 7.94 4.87 -18.88
C ALA A 253 8.16 4.70 -20.39
N GLY A 254 9.40 4.80 -20.85
CA GLY A 254 9.70 4.74 -22.27
C GLY A 254 11.07 5.27 -22.65
N SER A 255 11.26 5.52 -23.94
CA SER A 255 12.50 6.04 -24.51
C SER A 255 12.35 7.52 -24.84
N TYR A 256 13.29 8.32 -24.35
CA TYR A 256 13.35 9.76 -24.55
C TYR A 256 14.67 10.17 -25.22
N ASN A 257 14.67 11.29 -25.92
CA ASN A 257 15.87 11.88 -26.47
C ASN A 257 15.84 13.40 -26.38
N VAL A 258 17.01 13.97 -26.16
CA VAL A 258 17.23 15.41 -26.10
C VAL A 258 18.55 15.73 -26.81
N ALA A 259 18.51 16.72 -27.70
CA ALA A 259 19.66 17.23 -28.42
C ALA A 259 19.73 18.76 -28.27
N GLU A 260 20.91 19.26 -27.89
CA GLU A 260 21.19 20.69 -27.83
C GLU A 260 21.63 21.21 -29.21
N THR A 261 21.07 22.33 -29.63
CA THR A 261 21.58 23.11 -30.77
C THR A 261 22.63 24.08 -30.28
N ILE A 262 23.88 23.91 -30.71
CA ILE A 262 25.00 24.69 -30.20
C ILE A 262 25.00 26.09 -30.84
N PRO A 263 24.83 27.18 -30.05
CA PRO A 263 24.86 28.53 -30.60
C PRO A 263 26.26 28.91 -31.09
N LEU A 264 26.35 29.84 -32.05
CA LEU A 264 27.63 30.33 -32.55
C LEU A 264 28.50 30.88 -31.41
N GLY A 265 29.78 30.50 -31.37
CA GLY A 265 30.73 30.91 -30.32
C GLY A 265 30.71 30.02 -29.07
N TRP A 266 29.82 29.03 -29.01
CA TRP A 266 29.82 28.02 -27.95
C TRP A 266 30.36 26.69 -28.44
N VAL A 267 30.95 25.94 -27.51
CA VAL A 267 31.37 24.55 -27.72
C VAL A 267 30.72 23.69 -26.64
N LEU A 268 30.02 22.63 -27.03
CA LEU A 268 29.53 21.60 -26.11
C LEU A 268 30.73 20.81 -25.59
N THR A 269 30.97 20.88 -24.28
CA THR A 269 32.09 20.18 -23.63
C THR A 269 31.66 18.91 -22.93
N ASN A 270 30.39 18.79 -22.53
CA ASN A 270 29.85 17.57 -21.94
C ASN A 270 28.33 17.44 -22.16
N ALA A 271 27.84 16.21 -22.32
CA ALA A 271 26.43 15.88 -22.34
C ALA A 271 26.23 14.46 -21.77
N SER A 272 25.62 14.35 -20.58
CA SER A 272 25.51 13.06 -19.87
C SER A 272 24.27 13.01 -18.97
N CYS A 273 23.68 11.83 -18.79
CA CYS A 273 22.60 11.61 -17.83
C CYS A 273 23.10 10.80 -16.61
N ASP A 274 22.50 11.04 -15.45
CA ASP A 274 22.85 10.40 -14.16
C ASP A 274 22.56 8.89 -14.13
N ASN A 275 21.60 8.41 -14.93
CA ASN A 275 21.31 6.99 -15.11
C ASN A 275 22.32 6.25 -16.02
N GLY A 276 23.38 6.92 -16.46
CA GLY A 276 24.41 6.35 -17.33
C GLY A 276 24.06 6.34 -18.82
N ASN A 277 22.85 6.78 -19.19
CA ASN A 277 22.46 6.90 -20.58
C ASN A 277 23.06 8.14 -21.24
N THR A 278 23.16 8.09 -22.57
CA THR A 278 23.45 9.27 -23.39
C THR A 278 22.17 10.08 -23.60
N PRO A 279 22.22 11.42 -23.65
CA PRO A 279 21.01 12.24 -23.79
C PRO A 279 20.19 12.00 -25.06
N ASN A 280 20.77 11.42 -26.11
CA ASN A 280 20.06 11.03 -27.32
C ASN A 280 19.29 9.70 -27.21
N ASN A 281 19.43 8.96 -26.10
CA ASN A 281 18.75 7.69 -25.85
C ASN A 281 18.58 7.42 -24.35
N ILE A 282 17.64 8.13 -23.72
CA ILE A 282 17.30 8.03 -22.31
C ILE A 282 16.23 6.95 -22.14
N THR A 283 16.53 5.92 -21.37
CA THR A 283 15.56 4.89 -20.97
C THR A 283 15.01 5.29 -19.61
N LEU A 284 13.72 5.60 -19.58
CA LEU A 284 13.02 6.08 -18.41
C LEU A 284 12.10 4.97 -17.87
N ALA A 285 12.44 4.42 -16.71
CA ALA A 285 11.60 3.42 -16.04
C ALA A 285 10.42 4.09 -15.31
N THR A 286 9.38 3.33 -15.02
CA THR A 286 8.22 3.76 -14.23
C THR A 286 8.68 4.37 -12.90
N GLY A 287 8.21 5.59 -12.59
CA GLY A 287 8.58 6.30 -11.36
C GLY A 287 10.04 6.78 -11.27
N ALA A 288 10.86 6.59 -12.32
CA ALA A 288 12.26 7.02 -12.29
C ALA A 288 12.39 8.54 -12.46
N SER A 289 13.44 9.11 -11.89
CA SER A 289 13.85 10.49 -12.11
C SER A 289 15.24 10.49 -12.72
N VAL A 290 15.39 11.06 -13.92
CA VAL A 290 16.66 11.12 -14.65
C VAL A 290 17.06 12.58 -14.84
N THR A 291 18.31 12.90 -14.53
CA THR A 291 18.89 14.23 -14.75
C THR A 291 19.95 14.18 -15.84
N CYS A 292 19.74 14.90 -16.93
CA CYS A 292 20.72 15.07 -17.99
C CYS A 292 21.35 16.46 -17.93
N THR A 293 22.68 16.50 -17.90
CA THR A 293 23.46 17.75 -17.83
C THR A 293 24.20 17.99 -19.14
N PHE A 294 24.00 19.18 -19.70
CA PHE A 294 24.73 19.69 -20.87
C PHE A 294 25.61 20.88 -20.47
N SER A 295 26.91 20.79 -20.72
CA SER A 295 27.88 21.83 -20.36
C SER A 295 28.50 22.45 -21.60
N ASN A 296 28.46 23.77 -21.74
CA ASN A 296 29.15 24.48 -22.82
C ASN A 296 30.20 25.44 -22.27
N ARG A 297 31.24 25.67 -23.08
CA ARG A 297 32.21 26.73 -22.85
C ARG A 297 32.11 27.76 -23.97
N LEU A 298 32.10 29.04 -23.61
CA LEU A 298 32.25 30.13 -24.56
C LEU A 298 33.70 30.13 -25.04
N GLY A 299 33.91 30.00 -26.35
CA GLY A 299 35.22 29.87 -26.95
C GLY A 299 35.28 30.53 -28.33
N PRO A 300 36.48 30.79 -28.87
CA PRO A 300 36.59 31.36 -30.20
C PRO A 300 35.88 30.46 -31.22
N PRO A 301 35.22 31.02 -32.25
CA PRO A 301 34.50 30.23 -33.25
C PRO A 301 35.45 29.18 -33.83
N ALA A 302 34.96 27.94 -33.97
CA ALA A 302 35.73 26.85 -34.55
C ALA A 302 36.42 27.35 -35.83
N ALA A 303 37.75 27.23 -35.88
CA ALA A 303 38.52 27.65 -37.05
C ALA A 303 37.94 26.93 -38.28
N VAL A 304 37.42 27.72 -39.22
CA VAL A 304 37.06 27.22 -40.55
C VAL A 304 38.29 26.45 -41.07
N PRO A 305 38.17 25.20 -41.57
CA PRO A 305 39.32 24.47 -42.10
C PRO A 305 40.00 25.35 -43.15
N GLY A 306 41.15 25.93 -42.79
CA GLY A 306 41.85 26.87 -43.65
C GLY A 306 42.22 26.15 -44.94
N LEU A 307 41.85 26.72 -46.09
CA LEU A 307 42.46 26.33 -47.36
C LEU A 307 43.97 26.44 -47.18
N GLY A 308 44.67 25.31 -47.23
CA GLY A 308 46.13 25.28 -47.17
C GLY A 308 46.74 26.16 -48.26
N ARG A 309 48.03 26.49 -48.13
CA ARG A 309 48.77 27.37 -49.07
C ARG A 309 48.55 27.05 -50.56
N ALA A 310 48.30 25.79 -50.92
CA ALA A 310 47.95 25.38 -52.28
C ALA A 310 46.55 25.89 -52.74
N GLY A 311 45.54 25.85 -51.86
CA GLY A 311 44.19 26.33 -52.16
C GLY A 311 44.11 27.86 -52.33
N MET A 312 44.91 28.60 -51.55
CA MET A 312 45.03 30.05 -51.69
C MET A 312 45.74 30.44 -53.01
N LEU A 313 46.73 29.65 -53.44
CA LEU A 313 47.41 29.83 -54.73
C LEU A 313 46.47 29.56 -55.92
N ILE A 314 45.61 28.54 -55.81
CA ILE A 314 44.63 28.18 -56.85
C ILE A 314 43.56 29.28 -57.01
N LEU A 315 43.10 29.87 -55.91
CA LEU A 315 42.16 31.01 -55.94
C LEU A 315 42.78 32.28 -56.53
N LEU A 316 44.04 32.57 -56.21
CA LEU A 316 44.80 33.68 -56.81
C LEU A 316 45.04 33.45 -58.31
N LEU A 317 45.39 32.24 -58.73
CA LEU A 317 45.52 31.86 -60.14
C LEU A 317 44.18 31.94 -60.88
N ALA A 318 43.08 31.52 -60.26
CA ALA A 318 41.74 31.63 -60.83
C ALA A 318 41.30 33.09 -61.00
N MET A 319 41.59 33.97 -60.04
CA MET A 319 41.32 35.42 -60.17
C MET A 319 42.19 36.10 -61.22
N LEU A 320 43.46 35.71 -61.36
CA LEU A 320 44.36 36.21 -62.41
C LEU A 320 43.92 35.75 -63.81
N LEU A 321 43.42 34.51 -63.93
CA LEU A 321 42.84 34.00 -65.19
C LEU A 321 41.53 34.73 -65.54
N LEU A 322 40.64 34.95 -64.58
CA LEU A 322 39.39 35.70 -64.78
C LEU A 322 39.64 37.16 -65.21
N THR A 323 40.64 37.82 -64.62
CA THR A 323 41.02 39.19 -65.00
C THR A 323 41.70 39.25 -66.38
N ALA A 324 42.48 38.23 -66.76
CA ALA A 324 43.06 38.11 -68.09
C ALA A 324 41.99 37.86 -69.17
N VAL A 325 41.03 36.97 -68.91
CA VAL A 325 39.88 36.70 -69.80
C VAL A 325 39.01 37.95 -69.96
N TYR A 326 38.75 38.67 -68.87
CA TYR A 326 37.99 39.92 -68.91
C TYR A 326 38.70 41.02 -69.71
N ARG A 327 40.04 41.14 -69.60
CA ARG A 327 40.84 42.06 -70.42
C ARG A 327 40.79 41.72 -71.91
N GLN A 328 40.92 40.44 -72.27
CA GLN A 328 40.80 40.00 -73.66
C GLN A 328 39.40 40.28 -74.22
N TYR A 329 38.35 40.07 -73.42
CA TYR A 329 36.98 40.35 -73.83
C TYR A 329 36.75 41.86 -74.10
N ARG A 330 37.29 42.74 -73.24
CA ARG A 330 37.20 44.19 -73.45
C ARG A 330 37.92 44.68 -74.71
N VAL A 331 39.13 44.18 -74.96
CA VAL A 331 39.90 44.57 -76.16
C VAL A 331 39.23 44.07 -77.45
N SER A 332 38.59 42.90 -77.39
CA SER A 332 37.81 42.34 -78.50
C SER A 332 36.54 43.14 -78.79
N ALA A 333 35.88 43.66 -77.75
CA ALA A 333 34.69 44.50 -77.86
C ALA A 333 35.00 45.90 -78.44
N GLN A 334 36.19 46.47 -78.18
CA GLN A 334 36.58 47.77 -78.73
C GLN A 334 37.02 47.75 -80.20
N ARG A 335 37.30 46.58 -80.79
CA ARG A 335 37.65 46.44 -82.22
C ARG A 335 36.45 46.14 -83.13
N ARG A 336 35.24 46.04 -82.58
CA ARG A 336 33.99 45.76 -83.31
C ARG A 336 32.98 46.92 -83.27
N GLY A 337 33.40 48.10 -82.80
CA GLY A 337 32.62 49.35 -82.87
C GLY A 337 33.17 50.27 -83.95
#